data_AF-A0A256YQ77-F1
#
_entry.id   AF-A0A256YQ77-F1
#
_cell.length_a   1.000
_cell.length_b   1.000
_cell.length_c   1.000
_cell.angle_alpha   90.00
_cell.angle_beta   90.00
_cell.angle_gamma   90.00
#
_symmetry.space_group_name_H-M   'P 1'
#
loop_
_entity.id
_entity.type
_entity.pdbx_description
1 polymer ?
#
loop_
_entity_poly.entity_id
_entity_poly.type
_entity_poly.pdbx_seq_one_letter_code
_entity_poly.pdbx_strand_id
1 'polypeptide(L)'
;MAKKLKGKEWYEIVSPKLFNNKIIGETLAGDPKTLIDRRIETPLINLIDDLSKYYYKIFFRIKEIKENKLYTEFDSLECLRDYIVRMVRHRIARIDTVQDLETKDKIEKLLD
;
A
#
# COMPACT_ATOMS: atom_id res chain seq x y z
N MET A 1 -14.26 27.34 20.35
CA MET A 1 -12.80 27.27 20.13
C MET A 1 -12.43 25.81 19.97
N ALA A 2 -11.85 25.42 18.84
CA ALA A 2 -11.54 24.02 18.53
C ALA A 2 -10.57 23.44 19.57
N LYS A 3 -10.95 22.31 20.17
CA LYS A 3 -10.16 21.59 21.17
C LYS A 3 -8.89 21.09 20.48
N LYS A 4 -7.80 21.86 20.61
CA LYS A 4 -6.44 21.51 20.14
C LYS A 4 -6.19 20.06 20.59
N LEU A 5 -5.91 19.16 19.66
CA LEU A 5 -5.60 17.76 19.92
C LEU A 5 -4.42 17.69 20.92
N LYS A 6 -4.71 17.71 22.21
CA LYS A 6 -3.70 17.60 23.26
C LYS A 6 -3.23 16.15 23.28
N GLY A 7 -2.00 15.91 22.86
CA GLY A 7 -1.34 14.61 22.94
C GLY A 7 -1.42 13.74 21.68
N LYS A 8 -1.60 14.32 20.48
CA LYS A 8 -1.41 13.58 19.23
C LYS A 8 -0.43 14.32 18.32
N GLU A 9 0.48 13.58 17.72
CA GLU A 9 1.53 14.05 16.83
C GLU A 9 1.26 13.58 15.40
N TRP A 10 1.74 14.36 14.43
CA TRP A 10 1.65 14.03 13.01
C TRP A 10 2.88 13.24 12.58
N TYR A 11 2.65 12.17 11.82
CA TYR A 11 3.66 11.29 11.29
C TYR A 11 3.52 11.18 9.77
N GLU A 12 4.65 11.31 9.07
CA GLU A 12 4.71 11.15 7.62
C GLU A 12 4.91 9.67 7.25
N ILE A 13 4.09 9.15 6.35
CA ILE A 13 4.21 7.80 5.82
C ILE A 13 5.12 7.84 4.59
N VAL A 14 6.22 7.11 4.66
CA VAL A 14 7.24 7.03 3.61
C VAL A 14 7.14 5.68 2.91
N SER A 15 7.12 5.71 1.57
CA SER A 15 7.11 4.51 0.75
C SER A 15 8.41 3.71 0.88
N PRO A 16 8.42 2.41 0.54
CA PRO A 16 9.64 1.62 0.51
C PRO A 16 10.65 2.19 -0.49
N LYS A 17 11.93 1.82 -0.32
CA LYS A 17 13.04 2.25 -1.20
C LYS A 17 12.78 1.96 -2.69
N LEU A 18 12.01 0.90 -2.99
CA LEU A 18 11.58 0.53 -4.34
C LEU A 18 10.83 1.65 -5.07
N PHE A 19 10.16 2.53 -4.34
CA PHE A 19 9.38 3.65 -4.87
C PHE A 19 10.00 5.01 -4.48
N ASN A 20 11.32 5.08 -4.39
CA ASN A 20 12.09 6.30 -4.14
C ASN A 20 11.76 7.03 -2.82
N ASN A 21 11.32 6.32 -1.77
CA ASN A 21 10.98 6.91 -0.46
C ASN A 21 10.03 8.11 -0.56
N LYS A 22 9.05 8.04 -1.47
CA LYS A 22 8.03 9.07 -1.68
C LYS A 22 7.13 9.15 -0.46
N ILE A 23 6.74 10.36 -0.09
CA ILE A 23 5.75 10.59 0.96
C ILE A 23 4.37 10.25 0.38
N ILE A 24 3.71 9.27 1.00
CA ILE A 24 2.40 8.76 0.56
C ILE A 24 1.27 9.57 1.19
N GLY A 25 1.46 9.96 2.46
CA GLY A 25 0.48 10.70 3.23
C GLY A 25 0.93 10.88 4.67
N GLU A 26 0.02 11.37 5.51
CA GLU A 26 0.27 11.65 6.91
C GLU A 26 -0.78 10.95 7.77
N THR A 27 -0.38 10.51 8.95
CA THR A 27 -1.27 9.94 9.95
C THR A 27 -1.00 10.56 11.30
N LEU A 28 -2.04 10.65 12.11
CA LEU A 28 -1.97 11.29 13.40
C LEU A 28 -2.23 10.26 14.49
N ALA A 29 -1.31 10.18 15.44
CA ALA A 29 -1.35 9.21 16.54
C ALA A 29 -0.93 9.85 17.87
N GLY A 30 -1.50 9.34 18.96
CA GLY A 30 -1.07 9.72 20.30
C GLY A 30 0.06 8.86 20.85
N ASP A 31 0.04 7.57 20.55
CA ASP A 31 1.11 6.63 20.90
C ASP A 31 1.69 6.04 19.60
N PRO A 32 2.99 6.24 19.30
CA PRO A 32 3.63 5.73 18.10
C PRO A 32 3.55 4.19 18.00
N LYS A 33 3.48 3.46 19.13
CA LYS A 33 3.38 1.99 19.08
C LYS A 33 2.13 1.49 18.37
N THR A 34 1.06 2.29 18.36
CA THR A 34 -0.20 1.94 17.69
C THR A 34 -0.15 2.06 16.17
N LEU A 35 0.92 2.63 15.61
CA LEU A 35 1.11 2.81 14.17
C LEU A 35 1.78 1.61 13.51
N ILE A 36 2.55 0.84 14.27
CA ILE A 36 3.21 -0.37 13.78
C ILE A 36 2.12 -1.36 13.33
N ASP A 37 2.37 -2.04 12.21
CA ASP A 37 1.49 -3.04 11.59
C ASP A 37 0.16 -2.49 11.03
N ARG A 38 0.01 -1.17 10.91
CA ARG A 38 -1.11 -0.61 10.14
C ARG A 38 -0.89 -0.83 8.64
N ARG A 39 -1.94 -1.28 7.97
CA ARG A 39 -2.01 -1.39 6.51
C ARG A 39 -2.54 -0.10 5.89
N ILE A 40 -1.85 0.40 4.87
CA ILE A 40 -2.17 1.63 4.15
C ILE A 40 -2.39 1.28 2.69
N GLU A 41 -3.50 1.73 2.11
CA GLU A 41 -3.76 1.59 0.69
C GLU A 41 -3.32 2.85 -0.07
N THR A 42 -2.75 2.67 -1.26
CA THR A 42 -2.42 3.79 -2.15
C THR A 42 -2.54 3.34 -3.61
N PRO A 43 -3.12 4.16 -4.50
CA PRO A 43 -3.15 3.83 -5.93
C PRO A 43 -1.74 3.98 -6.53
N LEU A 44 -1.36 3.07 -7.42
CA LEU A 44 0.00 3.02 -8.00
C LEU A 44 0.37 4.28 -8.78
N ILE A 45 -0.62 4.95 -9.36
CA ILE A 45 -0.45 6.22 -10.07
C ILE A 45 0.26 7.27 -9.21
N ASN A 46 -0.03 7.32 -7.91
CA ASN A 46 0.58 8.30 -7.01
C ASN A 46 2.05 8.01 -6.75
N LEU A 47 2.54 6.79 -7.01
CA LEU A 47 3.93 6.41 -6.79
C LEU A 47 4.79 6.60 -8.04
N ILE A 48 4.32 6.09 -9.19
CA ILE A 48 5.10 6.02 -10.45
C ILE A 48 4.73 7.15 -11.43
N ASP A 49 3.61 7.84 -11.24
CA ASP A 49 3.11 8.91 -12.12
C ASP A 49 2.75 8.42 -13.55
N ASP A 50 2.38 7.13 -13.69
CA ASP A 50 1.85 6.56 -14.93
C ASP A 50 0.33 6.35 -14.85
N LEU A 51 -0.42 7.14 -15.62
CA LEU A 51 -1.89 7.03 -15.71
C LEU A 51 -2.37 5.69 -16.28
N SER A 52 -1.55 5.01 -17.09
CA SER A 52 -1.92 3.74 -17.72
C SER A 52 -2.15 2.62 -16.70
N LYS A 53 -1.58 2.78 -15.50
CA LYS A 53 -1.59 1.80 -14.40
C LYS A 53 -2.54 2.20 -13.27
N TYR A 54 -3.53 3.04 -13.55
CA TYR A 54 -4.50 3.52 -12.55
C TYR A 54 -5.23 2.40 -11.78
N TYR A 55 -5.39 1.24 -12.42
CA TYR A 55 -6.17 0.12 -11.89
C TYR A 55 -5.44 -0.73 -10.85
N TYR A 56 -4.18 -0.41 -10.54
CA TYR A 56 -3.44 -1.08 -9.47
C TYR A 56 -3.58 -0.31 -8.15
N LYS A 57 -4.01 -1.03 -7.12
CA LYS A 57 -3.92 -0.62 -5.72
C LYS A 57 -2.77 -1.37 -5.07
N ILE A 58 -1.99 -0.66 -4.26
CA ILE A 58 -0.90 -1.25 -3.49
C ILE A 58 -1.20 -1.07 -2.01
N PHE A 59 -0.90 -2.11 -1.24
CA PHE A 59 -0.95 -2.13 0.20
C PHE A 59 0.45 -2.11 0.79
N PHE A 60 0.65 -1.22 1.75
CA PHE A 60 1.88 -1.06 2.50
C PHE A 60 1.61 -1.35 3.98
N ARG A 61 2.57 -1.98 4.65
CA ARG A 61 2.54 -2.21 6.10
C ARG A 61 3.61 -1.36 6.77
N ILE A 62 3.27 -0.63 7.83
CA ILE A 62 4.25 0.13 8.62
C ILE A 62 5.08 -0.84 9.47
N LYS A 63 6.40 -0.82 9.32
CA LYS A 63 7.32 -1.69 10.08
C LYS A 63 8.17 -0.94 11.08
N GLU A 64 8.65 0.25 10.71
CA GLU A 64 9.58 1.00 11.53
C GLU A 64 9.16 2.46 11.65
N ILE A 65 9.38 3.04 12.82
CA ILE A 65 9.12 4.45 13.13
C ILE A 65 10.47 5.07 13.47
N LYS A 66 10.87 6.11 12.74
CA LYS A 66 12.03 6.95 13.09
C LYS A 66 11.58 8.38 13.21
N GLU A 67 11.76 8.95 14.40
CA GLU A 67 11.32 10.32 14.70
C GLU A 67 9.83 10.47 14.35
N ASN A 68 9.51 11.27 13.33
CA ASN A 68 8.15 11.49 12.83
C ASN A 68 7.87 10.79 11.49
N LYS A 69 8.76 9.90 11.02
CA LYS A 69 8.61 9.18 9.76
C LYS A 69 8.32 7.70 9.99
N LEU A 70 7.31 7.21 9.28
CA LEU A 70 6.89 5.82 9.27
C LEU A 70 7.43 5.18 8.00
N TYR A 71 8.36 4.25 8.16
CA TYR A 71 8.87 3.45 7.06
C TYR A 71 7.99 2.23 6.84
N THR A 72 7.59 2.06 5.59
CA THR A 72 6.70 1.00 5.17
C THR A 72 7.43 -0.09 4.40
N GLU A 73 6.87 -1.30 4.44
CA GLU A 73 7.22 -2.41 3.57
C GLU A 73 6.07 -2.72 2.62
N PHE A 74 6.40 -3.27 1.47
CA PHE A 74 5.41 -3.77 0.52
C PHE A 74 4.69 -4.99 1.12
N ASP A 75 3.37 -5.00 1.06
CA ASP A 75 2.54 -6.09 1.60
C ASP A 75 1.85 -6.84 0.45
N SER A 76 1.00 -6.16 -0.31
CA SER A 76 0.30 -6.78 -1.44
C SER A 76 -0.10 -5.77 -2.53
N LEU A 77 -0.52 -6.31 -3.69
CA LEU A 77 -0.99 -5.54 -4.84
C LEU A 77 -2.29 -6.15 -5.35
N GLU A 78 -3.29 -5.31 -5.58
CA GLU A 78 -4.61 -5.71 -6.04
C GLU A 78 -5.01 -4.93 -7.30
N CYS A 79 -5.72 -5.60 -8.21
CA CYS A 79 -6.36 -4.96 -9.35
C CYS A 79 -7.76 -4.46 -8.98
N LEU A 80 -8.12 -3.26 -9.41
CA LEU A 80 -9.47 -2.74 -9.24
C LEU A 80 -10.51 -3.62 -9.95
N ARG A 81 -11.67 -3.76 -9.30
CA ARG A 81 -12.79 -4.55 -9.81
C ARG A 81 -13.32 -4.05 -11.16
N ASP A 82 -13.36 -2.74 -11.39
CA ASP A 82 -13.84 -2.16 -12.66
C ASP A 82 -12.99 -2.64 -13.84
N TYR A 83 -11.68 -2.73 -13.64
CA TYR A 83 -10.75 -3.20 -14.67
C TYR A 83 -10.97 -4.68 -14.99
N ILE A 84 -11.13 -5.52 -13.95
CA ILE A 84 -11.38 -6.96 -14.12
C ILE A 84 -12.71 -7.20 -14.85
N VAL A 85 -13.77 -6.52 -14.45
CA VAL A 85 -15.11 -6.69 -15.07
C VAL A 85 -15.12 -6.26 -16.54
N ARG A 86 -14.30 -5.28 -16.94
CA ARG A 86 -14.16 -4.84 -18.35
C ARG A 86 -13.47 -5.87 -19.25
N MET A 87 -12.65 -6.74 -18.67
CA MET A 87 -11.99 -7.83 -19.41
C MET A 87 -12.95 -9.00 -19.65
N VAL A 88 -13.92 -9.21 -18.76
CA VAL A 88 -14.92 -10.28 -18.90
C VAL A 88 -15.97 -9.88 -19.95
N ARG A 89 -16.10 -10.67 -21.02
CA ARG A 89 -17.07 -10.43 -22.10
C ARG A 89 -17.77 -11.71 -22.53
N HIS A 90 -18.93 -11.55 -23.16
CA HIS A 90 -19.66 -12.67 -23.76
C HIS A 90 -18.84 -13.30 -24.89
N ARG A 91 -18.87 -14.65 -24.99
CA ARG A 91 -18.09 -15.46 -25.97
C ARG A 91 -16.57 -15.39 -25.82
N ILE A 92 -16.07 -14.97 -24.67
CA ILE A 92 -14.64 -15.03 -24.32
C ILE A 92 -14.48 -15.94 -23.10
N ALA A 93 -13.48 -16.83 -23.13
CA ALA A 93 -13.12 -17.64 -21.99
C ALA A 93 -12.15 -16.85 -21.08
N ARG A 94 -12.49 -16.76 -19.79
CA ARG A 94 -11.59 -16.24 -18.74
C ARG A 94 -10.80 -17.41 -18.16
N ILE A 95 -9.48 -17.25 -18.07
CA ILE A 95 -8.58 -18.21 -17.43
C ILE A 95 -7.99 -17.50 -16.21
N ASP A 96 -8.23 -18.05 -15.02
CA ASP A 96 -7.63 -17.60 -13.76
C ASP A 96 -6.74 -18.71 -13.22
N THR A 97 -5.57 -18.33 -12.70
CA THR A 97 -4.63 -19.28 -12.10
C THR A 97 -4.14 -18.72 -10.77
N VAL A 98 -4.22 -19.51 -9.71
CA VAL A 98 -3.66 -19.20 -8.40
C VAL A 98 -2.43 -20.07 -8.22
N GLN A 99 -1.28 -19.46 -7.93
CA GLN A 99 0.00 -20.14 -7.76
C GLN A 99 0.73 -19.58 -6.56
N ASP A 100 1.17 -20.47 -5.69
CA ASP A 100 2.08 -20.15 -4.61
C ASP A 100 3.50 -20.14 -5.17
N LEU A 101 4.17 -18.99 -5.08
CA LEU A 101 5.52 -18.78 -5.59
C LEU A 101 6.43 -18.30 -4.46
N GLU A 102 7.59 -18.93 -4.34
CA GLU A 102 8.66 -18.50 -3.44
C GLU A 102 9.67 -17.67 -4.22
N THR A 103 9.90 -16.44 -3.75
CA THR A 103 10.97 -15.59 -4.29
C THR A 103 12.33 -16.04 -3.75
N LYS A 104 13.41 -15.72 -4.47
CA LYS A 104 14.79 -16.03 -4.02
C LYS A 104 15.13 -15.45 -2.66
N ASP A 105 14.47 -14.37 -2.28
CA ASP A 105 14.65 -13.68 -1.01
C ASP A 105 13.91 -14.36 0.16
N LYS A 106 13.30 -15.53 -0.07
CA LYS A 106 12.47 -16.28 0.91
C LYS A 106 11.33 -15.45 1.50
N ILE A 107 10.88 -14.43 0.77
CA ILE A 107 9.63 -13.73 1.08
C ILE A 107 8.52 -14.64 0.54
N GLU A 108 8.02 -15.50 1.41
CA GLU A 108 6.84 -16.32 1.16
C GLU A 108 5.64 -15.36 1.09
N LYS A 109 4.90 -15.46 -0.02
CA LYS A 109 3.62 -14.79 -0.32
C LYS A 109 3.74 -13.42 -0.99
N LEU A 110 3.63 -13.46 -2.33
CA LEU A 110 3.23 -12.30 -3.15
C LEU A 110 1.73 -12.34 -3.55
N LEU A 111 1.03 -13.45 -3.26
CA LEU A 111 -0.34 -13.71 -3.71
C LEU A 111 -1.17 -14.31 -2.56
N ASP A 112 -1.63 -13.46 -1.65
CA ASP A 112 -2.85 -13.62 -0.84
C ASP A 112 -3.37 -12.22 -0.46
#